data_AF-A0A2E6ZJH4-F1
#
_entry.id   AF-A0A2E6ZJH4-F1
#
_cell.length_a   1.000
_cell.length_b   1.000
_cell.length_c   1.000
_cell.angle_alpha   90.00
_cell.angle_beta   90.00
_cell.angle_gamma   90.00
#
_symmetry.space_group_name_H-M   'P 1'
#
loop_
_entity.id
_entity.type
_entity.pdbx_description
1 polymer ?
#
loop_
_entity_poly.entity_id
_entity_poly.type
_entity_poly.pdbx_seq_one_letter_code
_entity_poly.pdbx_strand_id
1 'polypeptide(L)'
;MARISGINIPLTKHVVVALTSIYGIGNTRAKKICEVAGVAPSIKVKDLAEPEIAKLRSAVAVFTVEGDLRRETSMNIKRLMDLGSYRGIRHRRGLPLRGQRTRTNARTRKGPRRPIKR
;
A
#
# COMPACT_ATOMS: atom_id res chain seq x y z
N MET A 1 -22.39 3.97 4.17
CA MET A 1 -21.20 3.11 3.93
C MET A 1 -20.32 3.81 2.91
N ALA A 2 -19.14 4.31 3.30
CA ALA A 2 -18.27 5.04 2.39
C ALA A 2 -17.32 4.08 1.65
N ARG A 3 -17.65 3.72 0.41
CA ARG A 3 -16.80 2.91 -0.47
C ARG A 3 -16.02 3.81 -1.42
N ILE A 4 -14.69 3.73 -1.40
CA ILE A 4 -13.78 4.51 -2.26
C ILE A 4 -12.78 3.54 -2.89
N SER A 5 -12.57 3.64 -4.21
CA SER A 5 -11.67 2.77 -5.00
C SER A 5 -11.90 1.26 -4.79
N GLY A 6 -13.16 0.86 -4.64
CA GLY A 6 -13.53 -0.55 -4.46
C GLY A 6 -13.33 -1.10 -3.05
N ILE A 7 -12.97 -0.26 -2.06
CA ILE A 7 -12.76 -0.68 -0.66
C ILE A 7 -13.65 0.14 0.27
N ASN A 8 -14.08 -0.51 1.35
CA ASN A 8 -14.84 0.13 2.42
C ASN A 8 -13.88 0.80 3.39
N ILE A 9 -13.99 2.12 3.52
CA ILE A 9 -13.15 2.89 4.43
C ILE A 9 -13.71 2.83 5.87
N PRO A 10 -12.86 2.77 6.91
CA PRO A 10 -13.31 2.83 8.30
C PRO A 10 -14.12 4.10 8.62
N LEU A 11 -15.35 3.93 9.11
CA LEU A 11 -16.29 5.05 9.36
C LEU A 11 -15.95 5.90 10.58
N THR A 12 -15.36 5.27 11.62
CA THR A 12 -15.11 5.92 12.92
C THR A 12 -13.82 6.75 12.96
N LYS A 13 -12.94 6.59 11.96
CA LYS A 13 -11.64 7.26 11.87
C LYS A 13 -11.77 8.62 11.20
N HIS A 14 -10.80 9.49 11.48
CA HIS A 14 -10.60 10.75 10.76
C HIS A 14 -10.32 10.49 9.27
N VAL A 15 -10.81 11.35 8.37
CA VAL A 15 -10.71 11.17 6.91
C VAL A 15 -9.27 10.87 6.48
N VAL A 16 -8.29 11.63 6.96
CA VAL A 16 -6.88 11.42 6.59
C VAL A 16 -6.37 10.04 6.97
N VAL A 17 -6.75 9.53 8.14
CA VAL A 17 -6.32 8.20 8.62
C VAL A 17 -7.14 7.10 7.94
N ALA A 18 -8.38 7.40 7.58
CA ALA A 18 -9.24 6.42 6.94
C ALA A 18 -8.79 6.16 5.50
N LEU A 19 -8.38 7.22 4.77
CA LEU A 19 -7.83 7.13 3.40
C LEU A 19 -6.55 6.30 3.30
N THR A 20 -5.72 6.23 4.36
CA THR A 20 -4.51 5.39 4.34
C THR A 20 -4.79 3.89 4.41
N SER A 21 -6.05 3.50 4.61
CA SER A 21 -6.47 2.10 4.46
C SER A 21 -6.40 1.64 3.01
N ILE A 22 -6.40 2.58 2.04
CA ILE A 22 -6.23 2.29 0.61
C ILE A 22 -4.75 2.11 0.29
N TYR A 23 -4.41 0.97 -0.29
CA TYR A 23 -3.08 0.64 -0.78
C TYR A 23 -2.62 1.63 -1.86
N GLY A 24 -1.46 2.24 -1.60
CA GLY A 24 -0.91 3.30 -2.44
C GLY A 24 -1.16 4.71 -1.89
N ILE A 25 -1.99 4.87 -0.85
CA ILE A 25 -2.22 6.14 -0.18
C ILE A 25 -1.51 6.14 1.19
N GLY A 26 -0.49 6.96 1.33
CA GLY A 26 0.17 7.25 2.61
C GLY A 26 -0.29 8.58 3.21
N ASN A 27 0.25 8.95 4.37
CA ASN A 27 -0.13 10.17 5.09
C ASN A 27 -0.03 11.45 4.24
N THR A 28 1.03 11.59 3.44
CA THR A 28 1.23 12.74 2.56
C THR A 28 0.22 12.81 1.43
N ARG A 29 -0.09 11.68 0.78
CA ARG A 29 -1.12 11.63 -0.26
C ARG A 29 -2.50 11.87 0.31
N ALA A 30 -2.80 11.30 1.48
CA ALA A 30 -4.08 11.51 2.16
C ALA A 30 -4.32 13.00 2.48
N LYS A 31 -3.32 13.72 3.01
CA LYS A 31 -3.43 15.17 3.25
C LYS A 31 -3.71 15.95 1.96
N LYS A 32 -2.94 15.68 0.90
CA LYS A 32 -3.15 16.31 -0.42
C LYS A 32 -4.54 16.04 -0.99
N ILE A 33 -5.04 14.81 -0.85
CA ILE A 33 -6.39 14.44 -1.30
C ILE A 33 -7.45 15.23 -0.52
N CYS A 34 -7.29 15.37 0.80
CA CYS A 34 -8.20 16.17 1.62
C CYS A 34 -8.17 17.65 1.23
N GLU A 35 -6.98 18.22 0.97
CA GLU A 35 -6.81 19.60 0.48
C GLU A 35 -7.51 19.82 -0.87
N VAL A 36 -7.29 18.93 -1.84
CA VAL A 36 -7.93 19.03 -3.18
C VAL A 36 -9.44 18.84 -3.11
N ALA A 37 -9.93 17.94 -2.24
CA ALA A 37 -11.36 17.73 -2.06
C ALA A 37 -12.04 18.83 -1.24
N GLY A 38 -11.27 19.71 -0.58
CA GLY A 38 -11.78 20.75 0.31
C GLY A 38 -12.39 20.20 1.60
N VAL A 39 -11.95 19.03 2.06
CA VAL A 39 -12.50 18.34 3.24
C VAL A 39 -11.53 18.48 4.42
N ALA A 40 -12.04 18.89 5.57
CA ALA A 40 -11.20 19.02 6.75
C ALA A 40 -10.68 17.64 7.22
N PRO A 41 -9.36 17.51 7.47
CA PRO A 41 -8.72 16.22 7.73
C PRO A 41 -9.15 15.56 9.05
N SER A 42 -9.66 16.35 9.99
CA SER A 42 -10.12 15.95 11.33
C SER A 42 -11.57 15.45 11.36
N ILE A 43 -12.34 15.63 10.29
CA ILE A 43 -13.72 15.11 10.22
C ILE A 43 -13.68 13.58 10.24
N LYS A 44 -14.67 12.95 10.88
CA LYS A 44 -14.82 11.49 10.82
C LYS A 44 -15.55 11.10 9.56
N VAL A 45 -15.20 9.95 8.98
CA VAL A 45 -15.81 9.50 7.71
C VAL A 45 -17.33 9.33 7.81
N LYS A 46 -17.84 8.98 8.99
CA LYS A 46 -19.29 8.90 9.23
C LYS A 46 -20.05 10.23 9.12
N ASP A 47 -19.36 11.35 9.32
CA ASP A 47 -19.95 12.70 9.35
C ASP A 47 -19.78 13.40 7.98
N LEU A 48 -19.23 12.71 6.97
CA LEU A 48 -19.09 13.23 5.61
C LEU A 48 -20.40 13.19 4.83
N ALA A 49 -20.66 14.23 4.05
CA ALA A 49 -21.78 14.25 3.12
C ALA A 49 -21.45 13.49 1.83
N GLU A 50 -22.45 12.91 1.16
CA GLU A 50 -22.27 12.22 -0.13
C GLU A 50 -21.53 13.05 -1.22
N PRO A 51 -21.75 14.38 -1.39
CA PRO A 51 -20.97 15.17 -2.34
C PRO A 51 -19.47 15.24 -2.00
N GLU A 52 -19.11 15.26 -0.71
CA GLU A 52 -17.71 15.25 -0.27
C GLU A 52 -17.07 13.88 -0.55
N ILE A 53 -17.82 12.80 -0.35
CA ILE A 53 -17.37 11.44 -0.70
C ILE A 53 -17.13 11.34 -2.22
N ALA A 54 -17.99 11.94 -3.05
CA ALA A 54 -17.79 11.98 -4.49
C ALA A 54 -16.50 12.75 -4.89
N LYS A 55 -16.24 13.90 -4.27
CA LYS A 55 -14.98 14.67 -4.46
C LYS A 55 -13.74 13.87 -4.05
N LEU A 56 -13.82 13.14 -2.92
CA LEU A 56 -12.74 12.26 -2.49
C LEU A 56 -12.52 11.12 -3.48
N ARG A 57 -13.57 10.53 -4.06
CA ARG A 57 -13.45 9.51 -5.10
C ARG A 57 -12.73 10.05 -6.34
N SER A 58 -13.11 11.22 -6.84
CA SER A 58 -12.45 11.82 -8.01
C SER A 58 -10.99 12.18 -7.72
N ALA A 59 -10.69 12.71 -6.54
CA ALA A 59 -9.31 13.04 -6.14
C ALA A 59 -8.44 11.79 -5.99
N VAL A 60 -8.99 10.67 -5.51
CA VAL A 60 -8.26 9.40 -5.40
C VAL A 60 -8.03 8.76 -6.78
N ALA A 61 -8.96 8.90 -7.72
CA ALA A 61 -8.88 8.29 -9.06
C ALA A 61 -7.67 8.78 -9.89
N VAL A 62 -7.13 9.97 -9.58
CA VAL A 62 -5.91 10.49 -10.21
C VAL A 62 -4.66 9.65 -9.85
N PHE A 63 -4.69 8.95 -8.71
CA PHE A 63 -3.57 8.13 -8.25
C PHE A 63 -3.75 6.67 -8.65
N THR A 64 -2.65 6.02 -9.03
CA THR A 64 -2.58 4.56 -9.18
C THR A 64 -2.67 3.90 -7.80
N VAL A 65 -3.82 3.30 -7.50
CA VAL A 65 -4.13 2.69 -6.19
C VAL A 65 -4.52 1.22 -6.34
N GLU A 66 -4.50 0.50 -5.22
CA GLU A 66 -4.97 -0.88 -5.11
C GLU A 66 -4.47 -1.85 -6.20
N GLY A 67 -5.39 -2.37 -7.01
CA GLY A 67 -5.11 -3.44 -7.97
C GLY A 67 -4.05 -3.05 -8.98
N ASP A 68 -4.11 -1.82 -9.49
CA ASP A 68 -3.19 -1.36 -10.52
C ASP A 68 -1.77 -1.21 -9.96
N LEU A 69 -1.64 -0.61 -8.77
CA LEU A 69 -0.33 -0.49 -8.10
C LEU A 69 0.24 -1.87 -7.71
N ARG A 70 -0.61 -2.81 -7.26
CA ARG A 70 -0.19 -4.19 -6.95
C ARG A 70 0.24 -4.95 -8.20
N ARG A 71 -0.44 -4.76 -9.32
CA ARG A 71 -0.07 -5.35 -10.62
C ARG A 71 1.26 -4.79 -11.11
N GLU A 72 1.42 -3.46 -11.09
CA GLU A 72 2.65 -2.79 -11.50
C GLU A 72 3.86 -3.29 -10.69
N THR A 73 3.74 -3.32 -9.36
CA THR A 73 4.80 -3.83 -8.48
C THR A 73 5.10 -5.31 -8.72
N SER A 74 4.08 -6.14 -8.96
CA SER A 74 4.27 -7.56 -9.28
C SER A 74 4.96 -7.77 -10.62
N MET A 75 4.59 -6.99 -11.65
CA MET A 75 5.22 -7.02 -12.97
C MET A 75 6.69 -6.57 -12.89
N ASN A 76 6.98 -5.53 -12.13
CA ASN A 76 8.34 -5.06 -11.88
C ASN A 76 9.22 -6.14 -11.23
N ILE A 77 8.68 -6.89 -10.25
CA ILE A 77 9.39 -8.00 -9.61
C ILE A 77 9.56 -9.17 -10.59
N LYS A 78 8.51 -9.52 -11.34
CA LYS A 78 8.56 -10.59 -12.35
C LYS A 78 9.62 -10.31 -13.40
N ARG A 79 9.66 -9.09 -13.95
CA ARG A 79 10.70 -8.64 -14.88
C ARG A 79 12.12 -8.89 -14.33
N LEU A 80 12.37 -8.56 -13.05
CA LEU A 80 13.69 -8.79 -12.44
C LEU A 80 14.03 -10.28 -12.33
N MET A 81 13.05 -11.13 -12.06
CA MET A 81 13.21 -12.59 -11.95
C MET A 81 13.46 -13.23 -13.31
N ASP A 82 12.74 -12.79 -14.35
CA ASP A 82 12.84 -13.30 -15.71
C ASP A 82 14.19 -12.92 -16.34
N LEU A 83 14.66 -11.69 -16.11
CA LEU A 83 15.97 -11.21 -16.56
C LEU A 83 17.15 -11.95 -15.88
N GLY A 84 16.91 -12.66 -14.77
CA GLY A 84 17.98 -13.38 -14.07
C GLY A 84 18.98 -12.49 -13.32
N SER A 85 18.67 -11.19 -13.15
CA SER A 85 19.51 -10.27 -12.38
C SER A 85 19.78 -10.75 -10.95
N TYR A 86 20.86 -10.26 -10.31
CA TYR A 86 21.15 -10.57 -8.90
C TYR A 86 19.92 -10.34 -7.99
N ARG A 87 19.22 -9.21 -8.17
CA ARG A 87 17.98 -8.91 -7.44
C ARG A 87 16.89 -9.95 -7.72
N GLY A 88 16.70 -10.37 -8.97
CA GLY A 88 15.77 -11.43 -9.36
C GLY A 88 16.05 -12.77 -8.69
N ILE A 89 17.31 -13.22 -8.68
CA ILE A 89 17.73 -14.46 -8.01
C ILE A 89 17.43 -14.38 -6.50
N ARG A 90 17.68 -13.23 -5.87
CA ARG A 90 17.38 -13.00 -4.45
C ARG A 90 15.88 -12.96 -4.16
N HIS A 91 15.06 -12.41 -5.07
CA HIS A 91 13.60 -12.51 -5.01
C HIS A 91 13.15 -13.97 -5.04
N ARG A 92 13.65 -14.77 -6.00
CA ARG A 92 13.32 -16.20 -6.14
C ARG A 92 13.71 -17.02 -4.91
N ARG A 93 14.87 -16.74 -4.31
CA ARG A 93 15.39 -17.44 -3.12
C ARG A 93 14.83 -16.92 -1.78
N GLY A 94 13.95 -15.91 -1.78
CA GLY A 94 13.41 -15.33 -0.54
C GLY A 94 14.47 -14.67 0.35
N LEU A 95 15.52 -14.11 -0.24
CA LEU A 95 16.62 -13.46 0.49
C LEU A 95 16.52 -11.92 0.45
N PRO A 96 17.26 -11.22 1.32
CA PRO A 96 17.41 -9.77 1.24
C PRO A 96 18.05 -9.30 -0.06
N LEU A 97 17.56 -8.17 -0.56
CA LEU A 97 17.81 -7.66 -1.91
C LEU A 97 18.87 -6.56 -1.97
N ARG A 98 19.11 -5.84 -0.86
CA ARG A 98 19.93 -4.62 -0.81
C ARG A 98 21.26 -4.87 -0.08
N GLY A 99 21.89 -6.01 -0.33
CA GLY A 99 23.20 -6.34 0.24
C GLY A 99 23.20 -6.65 1.75
N GLN A 100 22.04 -6.85 2.39
CA GLN A 100 22.00 -7.14 3.83
C GLN A 100 22.63 -8.50 4.15
N ARG A 101 23.27 -8.60 5.34
CA ARG A 101 23.87 -9.83 5.88
C ARG A 101 22.83 -10.94 6.01
N THR A 102 23.15 -12.13 5.50
CA THR A 102 22.27 -13.33 5.55
C THR A 102 22.76 -14.44 6.46
N ARG A 103 23.91 -14.31 7.14
CA ARG A 103 24.45 -15.36 8.03
C ARG A 103 23.56 -15.59 9.26
N THR A 104 23.11 -14.52 9.92
CA THR A 104 22.34 -14.58 11.16
C THR A 104 20.90 -14.11 10.97
N ASN A 105 20.71 -12.81 10.77
CA ASN A 105 19.42 -12.14 10.69
C ASN A 105 18.74 -12.36 9.31
N ALA A 106 17.86 -11.42 8.91
CA ALA A 106 17.00 -11.46 7.72
C ALA A 106 15.70 -12.27 7.86
N ARG A 107 15.15 -12.37 9.07
CA ARG A 107 13.90 -13.11 9.33
C ARG A 107 12.69 -12.55 8.57
N THR A 108 12.59 -11.23 8.38
CA THR A 108 11.51 -10.60 7.60
C THR A 108 11.41 -11.12 6.17
N ARG A 109 12.54 -11.54 5.56
CA ARG A 109 12.55 -12.16 4.22
C ARG A 109 12.59 -13.69 4.26
N LYS A 110 13.36 -14.27 5.18
CA LYS A 110 13.53 -15.73 5.32
C LYS A 110 12.34 -16.44 5.98
N GLY A 111 11.44 -15.70 6.63
CA GLY A 111 10.39 -16.24 7.46
C GLY A 111 10.87 -16.77 8.83
N PRO A 112 9.99 -17.46 9.57
CA PRO A 112 10.28 -18.05 10.88
C PRO A 112 11.48 -19.01 10.89
N ARG A 113 12.07 -19.25 12.07
CA ARG A 113 13.20 -20.18 12.21
C ARG A 113 12.74 -21.60 11.91
N ARG A 114 13.27 -22.17 10.84
CA ARG A 114 13.15 -23.61 10.56
C ARG A 114 14.20 -24.31 11.43
N PRO A 115 13.81 -25.04 12.49
CA PRO A 115 14.75 -25.85 13.24
C PRO A 115 15.24 -26.97 12.33
N ILE A 116 16.53 -27.31 12.45
CA ILE A 116 17.08 -28.50 11.78
C ILE A 116 16.65 -29.67 12.64
N LYS A 117 15.73 -30.51 12.16
CA LYS A 117 15.51 -31.82 12.78
C LYS A 117 16.72 -32.67 12.41
N ARG A 118 17.46 -33.12 13.42
CA ARG A 118 18.50 -34.14 13.25
C ARG A 118 17.83 -35.49 13.06
#